data_AF-K1XJR1-F1
#
_entry.id   AF-K1XJR1-F1
#
_cell.length_a   1.000
_cell.length_b   1.000
_cell.length_c   1.000
_cell.angle_alpha   90.00
_cell.angle_beta   90.00
_cell.angle_gamma   90.00
#
_symmetry.space_group_name_H-M   'P 1'
#
loop_
_entity.id
_entity.type
_entity.pdbx_description
1 polymer ?
#
loop_
_entity_poly.entity_id
_entity_poly.type
_entity_poly.pdbx_seq_one_letter_code
_entity_poly.pdbx_strand_id
1 'polypeptide(L)' 'MHPKDIIPVSVLRVNTNAIFKNLRTPKCIIANNEPKAMLISIKDYEKIAEFFEPRHTVVDFGEKWISPKKLLAAHKKK' A
#
# COMPACT_ATOMS: atom_id res chain seq x y z
N MET A 1 5.12 -9.57 -16.14
CA MET A 1 3.97 -10.20 -15.45
C MET A 1 3.77 -11.58 -16.05
N HIS A 2 3.77 -12.65 -15.27
CA HIS A 2 3.61 -13.99 -15.85
C HIS A 2 2.14 -14.18 -16.28
N PRO A 3 1.86 -14.85 -17.41
CA PRO A 3 0.49 -15.06 -17.89
C PRO A 3 -0.45 -15.72 -16.87
N LYS A 4 0.10 -16.48 -15.90
CA LYS A 4 -0.64 -17.16 -14.83
C LYS A 4 -1.21 -16.22 -13.75
N ASP A 5 -0.71 -14.97 -13.73
CA ASP A 5 -1.12 -13.93 -12.79
C ASP A 5 -2.21 -13.01 -13.37
N ILE A 6 -2.66 -13.28 -14.60
CA ILE A 6 -3.71 -12.52 -15.27
C ILE A 6 -5.03 -13.30 -15.20
N ILE A 7 -6.10 -12.64 -14.78
CA ILE A 7 -7.46 -13.17 -14.80
C ILE A 7 -8.34 -12.25 -15.63
N PRO A 8 -8.87 -12.71 -16.78
CA PRO A 8 -9.94 -12.01 -17.46
C PRO A 8 -11.19 -11.89 -16.58
N VAL A 9 -11.85 -10.73 -16.60
CA VAL A 9 -13.06 -10.49 -15.79
C VAL A 9 -14.17 -11.51 -16.06
N SER A 10 -14.26 -12.03 -17.29
CA SER A 10 -15.18 -13.10 -17.67
C SER A 10 -14.91 -14.41 -16.92
N VAL A 11 -13.63 -14.78 -16.78
CA VAL A 11 -13.20 -15.97 -16.03
C VAL A 11 -13.46 -15.80 -14.53
N LEU A 12 -13.21 -14.58 -14.01
CA LEU A 12 -13.48 -14.26 -12.61
C LEU A 12 -14.95 -14.48 -12.27
N ARG A 13 -15.89 -13.96 -13.08
CA ARG A 13 -17.33 -14.05 -12.82
C ARG A 13 -17.86 -15.48 -12.68
N VAL A 14 -17.30 -16.42 -13.46
CA VAL A 14 -17.76 -17.82 -13.47
C VAL A 14 -17.09 -18.63 -12.35
N ASN A 15 -15.84 -18.34 -12.02
CA ASN A 15 -15.01 -19.17 -11.13
C ASN A 15 -14.60 -18.47 -9.82
N THR A 16 -15.35 -17.44 -9.40
CA THR A 16 -15.07 -16.57 -8.25
C THR A 16 -14.57 -17.35 -7.02
N ASN A 17 -15.34 -18.35 -6.58
CA ASN A 17 -15.03 -19.11 -5.37
C ASN A 17 -13.75 -19.94 -5.49
N ALA A 18 -13.53 -20.59 -6.64
CA ALA A 18 -12.33 -21.40 -6.87
C ALA A 18 -11.08 -20.51 -6.97
N ILE A 19 -11.21 -19.34 -7.57
CA ILE A 19 -10.13 -18.35 -7.68
C ILE A 19 -9.74 -17.83 -6.29
N PHE A 20 -10.72 -17.42 -5.46
CA PHE A 20 -10.43 -16.93 -4.11
C PHE A 20 -9.82 -17.99 -3.21
N LYS A 21 -10.33 -19.23 -3.24
CA LYS A 21 -9.77 -20.35 -2.45
C LYS A 21 -8.32 -20.67 -2.80
N ASN A 22 -7.91 -20.46 -4.05
CA ASN A 22 -6.57 -20.78 -4.54
C ASN A 22 -5.67 -19.55 -4.73
N LEU A 23 -6.08 -18.38 -4.22
CA LEU A 23 -5.31 -17.15 -4.33
C LEU A 23 -4.09 -17.21 -3.41
N ARG A 24 -2.93 -17.61 -3.96
CA ARG A 24 -1.64 -17.66 -3.24
C ARG A 24 -0.76 -16.44 -3.51
N THR A 25 -0.94 -15.82 -4.68
CA THR A 25 -0.19 -14.66 -5.13
C THR A 25 -1.16 -13.62 -5.68
N PRO A 26 -0.79 -12.31 -5.66
CA PRO A 26 -1.61 -11.28 -6.28
C PRO A 26 -1.84 -11.56 -7.76
N LYS A 27 -3.05 -11.29 -8.25
CA LYS A 27 -3.43 -11.49 -9.65
C LYS A 27 -4.04 -10.21 -10.22
N CYS A 28 -3.66 -9.86 -11.44
CA CYS A 28 -4.25 -8.73 -12.15
C CYS A 28 -5.55 -9.16 -12.84
N ILE A 29 -6.62 -8.39 -12.63
CA ILE A 29 -7.88 -8.54 -13.32
C ILE A 29 -7.86 -7.65 -14.56
N ILE A 30 -8.09 -8.25 -15.72
CA ILE A 30 -8.14 -7.54 -17.01
C ILE A 30 -9.54 -7.55 -17.61
N ALA A 31 -9.90 -6.47 -18.29
CA ALA A 31 -11.07 -6.38 -19.15
C ALA A 31 -10.71 -5.58 -20.40
N ASN A 32 -11.15 -6.02 -21.58
CA ASN A 32 -10.82 -5.41 -22.86
C ASN A 32 -9.30 -5.22 -23.06
N ASN A 33 -8.50 -6.23 -22.69
CA ASN A 33 -7.03 -6.21 -22.71
C ASN A 33 -6.35 -5.14 -21.83
N GLU A 34 -7.10 -4.47 -20.96
CA GLU A 34 -6.57 -3.47 -20.05
C GLU A 34 -6.65 -3.94 -18.59
N PRO A 35 -5.64 -3.62 -17.76
CA PRO A 35 -5.68 -3.87 -16.32
C PRO A 35 -6.76 -2.98 -15.67
N LYS A 36 -7.62 -3.59 -14.86
CA LYS A 36 -8.70 -2.87 -14.16
C LYS A 36 -8.59 -2.94 -12.65
N ALA A 37 -8.09 -4.05 -12.12
CA ALA A 37 -7.93 -4.24 -10.68
C ALA A 37 -6.82 -5.25 -10.37
N MET A 38 -6.43 -5.32 -9.10
CA MET A 38 -5.57 -6.36 -8.56
C MET A 38 -6.32 -7.10 -7.46
N LEU A 39 -6.35 -8.42 -7.58
CA LEU A 39 -6.85 -9.32 -6.56
C LEU A 39 -5.68 -9.74 -5.67
N ILE A 40 -5.76 -9.46 -4.38
CA ILE A 40 -4.73 -9.72 -3.39
C ILE A 40 -5.37 -10.31 -2.13
N SER A 41 -4.60 -11.11 -1.36
CA SER A 41 -5.07 -11.60 -0.07
C SER A 41 -5.15 -10.46 0.94
N ILE A 42 -6.08 -10.53 1.89
CA ILE A 42 -6.20 -9.49 2.93
C ILE A 42 -4.92 -9.35 3.77
N LYS A 43 -4.24 -10.47 4.06
CA LYS A 43 -2.97 -10.47 4.81
C LYS A 43 -1.85 -9.75 4.07
N ASP A 44 -1.76 -9.93 2.75
CA ASP A 44 -0.75 -9.25 1.95
C ASP A 44 -1.10 -7.77 1.77
N TYR A 45 -2.39 -7.45 1.66
CA TYR A 45 -2.87 -6.07 1.68
C TYR A 45 -2.51 -5.38 3.00
N GLU A 46 -2.75 -6.01 4.15
CA GLU A 46 -2.41 -5.47 5.48
C GLU A 46 -0.91 -5.21 5.62
N LYS A 47 -0.05 -6.13 5.18
CA LYS A 47 1.42 -5.90 5.19
C LYS A 47 1.85 -4.71 4.34
N ILE A 48 1.23 -4.55 3.16
CA ILE A 48 1.48 -3.41 2.29
C ILE A 48 0.98 -2.14 3.00
N ALA A 49 -0.25 -2.17 3.52
CA ALA A 49 -0.84 -1.07 4.25
C ALA A 49 0.02 -0.66 5.44
N GLU A 50 0.50 -1.56 6.29
CA GLU A 50 1.41 -1.26 7.42
C GLU A 50 2.72 -0.59 6.98
N PHE A 51 3.22 -0.90 5.79
CA PHE A 51 4.42 -0.25 5.25
C PHE A 51 4.14 1.18 4.78
N PHE A 52 2.94 1.43 4.26
CA PHE A 52 2.52 2.72 3.72
C PHE A 52 1.67 3.56 4.69
N GLU A 53 1.20 2.98 5.79
CA GLU A 53 0.70 3.75 6.92
C GLU A 53 1.84 4.66 7.34
N PRO A 54 1.59 5.98 7.45
CA PRO A 54 2.57 6.86 8.03
C PRO A 54 2.78 6.33 9.44
N ARG A 55 3.89 5.60 9.66
CA ARG A 55 4.43 5.39 11.00
C ARG A 55 4.34 6.77 11.64
N HIS A 56 3.68 6.86 12.80
CA HIS A 56 3.49 8.08 13.60
C HIS A 56 4.85 8.65 14.08
N THR A 57 5.71 8.94 13.13
CA THR A 57 7.04 9.54 13.17
C THR A 57 7.36 10.02 11.75
N VAL A 58 6.38 10.60 11.06
CA VAL A 58 6.68 11.85 10.37
C VAL A 58 7.03 12.81 11.51
N VAL A 59 8.32 12.92 11.84
CA VAL A 59 8.81 14.20 12.30
C VAL A 59 8.48 15.10 11.13
N ASP A 60 7.41 15.86 11.31
CA ASP A 60 6.96 16.88 10.38
C ASP A 60 8.09 17.92 10.34
N PHE A 61 9.13 17.67 9.54
CA PHE A 61 10.08 18.68 9.11
C PHE A 61 9.33 19.56 8.12
N GLY A 62 8.36 20.30 8.64
CA GLY A 62 7.36 20.93 7.82
C GLY A 62 6.79 22.19 8.42
N GLU A 63 6.39 22.22 9.70
CA GLU A 63 5.73 23.44 10.20
C GLU A 63 5.67 23.57 11.72
N LYS A 64 6.81 23.84 12.37
CA LYS A 64 6.85 24.82 13.48
C LYS A 64 8.13 25.63 13.37
N TRP A 65 8.02 26.85 12.85
CA TRP A 65 9.09 27.83 12.81
C TRP A 65 9.58 28.16 14.23
N ILE A 66 10.50 27.34 14.75
CA ILE A 66 11.34 27.69 15.89
C ILE A 66 12.69 28.06 15.31
N SER A 67 12.91 29.38 15.18
CA SER A 67 14.20 29.92 14.74
C SER A 67 15.34 29.31 15.58
N PRO A 68 16.45 28.87 14.97
CA PRO A 68 17.63 28.33 15.66
C PRO A 68 18.19 29.25 16.76
N LYS A 69 17.95 30.58 16.67
CA LYS A 69 18.32 31.54 17.72
C LYS A 69 17.59 31.28 19.05
N LYS A 70 16.36 30.77 19.01
CA LYS A 70 15.58 30.43 20.23
C LYS A 70 16.10 29.16 20.92
N LEU A 71 16.65 28.22 20.16
CA LEU A 71 17.24 26.97 20.67
C LEU A 71 18.56 27.23 21.42
N LEU A 72 19.44 28.08 20.89
CA LEU A 72 20.72 28.41 21.53
C LEU A 72 20.58 29.23 22.83
N ALA A 73 19.55 30.07 22.93
CA ALA A 73 19.27 30.83 24.15
C ALA A 73 18.68 29.95 25.28
N ALA A 74 17.92 28.90 24.94
CA ALA A 74 17.34 27.98 25.91
C ALA A 74 18.39 27.04 26.52
N HIS A 75 19.46 26.73 25.79
CA HIS A 75 20.47 25.76 26.21
C HIS A 75 21.62 26.36 27.05
N LYS A 76 21.72 27.69 27.15
CA LYS A 76 22.73 28.41 27.96
C LYS A 76 22.23 28.87 29.35
N LYS A 77 21.02 28.48 29.77
CA LYS A 77 20.45 28.81 31.10
C LYS A 77 20.33 27.60 32.05
N LYS A 78 21.11 26.55 31.83
CA LYS A 78 21.34 25.49 32.83
C LYS A 78 22.72 25.64 33.42
#